data_AF-A0A3A6IBQ2-F1
#
_entry.id   AF-A0A3A6IBQ2-F1
#
_cell.length_a   1.000
_cell.length_b   1.000
_cell.length_c   1.000
_cell.angle_alpha   90.00
_cell.angle_beta   90.00
_cell.angle_gamma   90.00
#
_symmetry.space_group_name_H-M   'P 1'
#
loop_
_entity.id
_entity.type
_entity.pdbx_description
1 polymer ?
#
loop_
_entity_poly.entity_id
_entity_poly.type
_entity_poly.pdbx_seq_one_letter_code
_entity_poly.pdbx_strand_id
1 'polypeptide(L)'
;MSINGRSCGHYHSPGDYGCRRGIYTPDFWQNGLTQYRKLVTREINQEGTFINGERVSNLRIEELQAETGDYIKFRIECRESSKHCGGFNLFGEKAGDYDQPIILTLGH
;
A
#
# COMPACT_ATOMS: atom_id res chain seq x y z
N MET A 1 -6.24 -2.56 3.02
CA MET A 1 -5.11 -3.03 3.86
C MET A 1 -5.59 -3.16 5.28
N SER A 2 -5.15 -4.19 5.99
CA SER A 2 -5.40 -4.35 7.42
C SER A 2 -4.15 -4.79 8.18
N ILE A 3 -4.10 -4.39 9.46
CA ILE A 3 -3.11 -4.81 10.45
C ILE A 3 -3.86 -5.51 11.58
N ASN A 4 -3.44 -6.71 11.96
CA ASN A 4 -4.08 -7.50 13.03
C ASN A 4 -5.61 -7.62 12.86
N GLY A 5 -6.06 -7.70 11.61
CA GLY A 5 -7.49 -7.79 11.26
C GLY A 5 -8.25 -6.45 11.28
N ARG A 6 -7.63 -5.35 11.71
CA ARG A 6 -8.23 -4.00 11.71
C ARG A 6 -7.98 -3.30 10.37
N SER A 7 -9.04 -2.74 9.80
CA SER A 7 -8.97 -2.04 8.51
C SER A 7 -8.29 -0.69 8.64
N CYS A 8 -7.12 -0.52 8.05
CA CYS A 8 -6.31 0.70 8.13
C CYS A 8 -6.61 1.67 6.97
N GLY A 9 -7.86 1.73 6.52
CA GLY A 9 -8.31 2.57 5.40
C GLY A 9 -8.16 1.94 4.02
N HIS A 10 -8.88 2.50 3.04
CA HIS A 10 -8.87 2.05 1.65
C HIS A 10 -8.06 3.04 0.78
N TYR A 11 -7.35 2.52 -0.22
CA TYR A 11 -6.65 3.33 -1.20
C TYR A 11 -7.19 3.02 -2.59
N HIS A 12 -7.76 4.03 -3.24
CA HIS A 12 -8.09 3.96 -4.66
C HIS A 12 -6.94 4.52 -5.46
N SER A 13 -6.40 3.71 -6.36
CA SER A 13 -5.41 4.21 -7.30
C SER A 13 -6.06 5.21 -8.28
N PRO A 14 -5.44 6.37 -8.53
CA PRO A 14 -6.03 7.39 -9.39
C PRO A 14 -5.88 7.08 -10.90
N GLY A 15 -5.22 5.98 -11.28
CA GLY A 15 -5.05 5.61 -12.68
C GLY A 15 -4.28 4.30 -12.86
N ASP A 16 -4.07 3.93 -14.13
CA ASP A 16 -3.46 2.66 -14.54
C ASP A 16 -1.95 2.72 -14.81
N TYR A 17 -1.38 3.93 -14.91
CA TYR A 17 0.08 4.17 -14.97
C TYR A 17 0.86 3.31 -15.99
N GLY A 18 0.39 3.28 -17.24
CA GLY A 18 1.05 2.57 -18.35
C GLY A 18 1.53 3.46 -19.50
N CYS A 19 1.37 4.79 -19.43
CA CYS A 19 1.71 5.69 -20.54
C CYS A 19 3.21 5.95 -20.72
N ARG A 20 4.05 5.51 -19.78
CA ARG A 20 5.51 5.50 -19.88
C ARG A 20 6.10 4.26 -19.23
N ARG A 21 7.36 3.95 -19.54
CA ARG A 21 8.12 2.95 -18.79
C ARG A 21 8.43 3.44 -17.38
N GLY A 22 8.42 2.51 -16.43
CA GLY A 22 8.98 2.73 -15.10
C GLY A 22 10.51 2.74 -15.16
N ILE A 23 11.14 3.48 -14.25
CA ILE A 23 12.60 3.67 -14.20
C ILE A 23 13.34 2.33 -14.07
N TYR A 24 12.80 1.42 -13.25
CA TYR A 24 13.40 0.11 -12.96
C TYR A 24 12.71 -1.03 -13.70
N THR A 25 11.73 -0.74 -14.56
CA THR A 25 10.91 -1.77 -15.19
C THR A 25 11.70 -2.61 -16.21
N PRO A 26 11.78 -3.94 -16.04
CA PRO A 26 12.57 -4.81 -16.90
C PRO A 26 12.16 -4.77 -18.38
N ASP A 27 13.12 -4.94 -19.28
CA ASP A 27 12.92 -4.86 -20.74
C ASP A 27 11.88 -5.85 -21.28
N PHE A 28 11.73 -7.02 -20.64
CA PHE A 28 10.73 -8.00 -21.04
C PHE A 28 9.28 -7.56 -20.78
N TRP A 29 9.06 -6.53 -19.94
CA TRP A 29 7.73 -6.02 -19.64
C TRP A 29 7.25 -5.09 -20.76
N GLN A 30 6.09 -5.41 -21.33
CA GLN A 30 5.56 -4.73 -22.52
C GLN A 30 5.11 -3.30 -22.23
N ASN A 31 5.29 -2.43 -23.22
CA ASN A 31 4.80 -1.05 -23.18
C ASN A 31 3.26 -1.01 -23.19
N GLY A 32 2.67 0.00 -22.53
CA GLY A 32 1.21 0.15 -22.44
C GLY A 32 0.55 -0.60 -21.28
N LEU A 33 1.26 -1.50 -20.60
CA LEU A 33 0.83 -2.09 -19.33
C LEU A 33 1.15 -1.15 -18.15
N THR A 34 0.51 -1.34 -16.99
CA THR A 34 0.94 -0.68 -15.74
C THR A 34 2.42 -0.97 -15.53
N GLN A 35 3.22 0.10 -15.46
CA GLN A 35 4.68 -0.01 -15.38
C GLN A 35 5.30 0.92 -14.36
N TYR A 36 4.53 1.84 -13.80
CA TYR A 36 4.95 2.70 -12.71
C TYR A 36 3.74 2.94 -11.80
N ARG A 37 3.93 3.48 -10.60
CA ARG A 37 2.85 3.87 -9.67
C ARG A 37 3.36 4.98 -8.76
N LYS A 38 2.46 5.64 -8.04
CA LYS A 38 2.86 6.46 -6.88
C LYS A 38 3.25 5.55 -5.72
N LEU A 39 4.30 5.91 -4.99
CA LEU A 39 4.56 5.30 -3.69
C LEU A 39 3.40 5.62 -2.74
N VAL A 40 2.86 4.59 -2.10
CA VAL A 40 1.78 4.72 -1.12
C VAL A 40 2.36 4.50 0.27
N THR A 41 2.43 5.58 1.04
CA THR A 41 2.84 5.55 2.44
C THR A 41 1.61 5.52 3.32
N ARG A 42 1.62 4.64 4.34
CA ARG A 42 0.57 4.58 5.35
C ARG A 42 1.18 4.77 6.72
N GLU A 43 0.56 5.66 7.48
CA GLU A 43 0.97 5.97 8.84
C GLU A 43 -0.22 5.75 9.77
N ILE A 44 0.04 5.16 10.93
CA ILE A 44 -0.96 4.95 11.97
C ILE A 44 -0.32 5.42 13.27
N ASN A 45 -0.90 6.45 13.87
CA ASN A 45 -0.39 7.09 15.08
C ASN A 45 -1.54 7.31 16.08
N GLN A 46 -1.28 8.08 17.13
CA GLN A 46 -2.25 8.37 18.20
C GLN A 46 -3.43 9.25 17.73
N GLU A 47 -3.31 9.93 16.59
CA GLU A 47 -4.35 10.81 16.03
C GLU A 47 -5.26 10.08 15.04
N GLY A 48 -4.76 9.05 14.36
CA GLY A 48 -5.52 8.23 13.44
C GLY A 48 -4.67 7.50 12.40
N THR A 49 -5.31 7.14 11.29
CA THR A 49 -4.66 6.49 10.14
C THR A 49 -4.63 7.41 8.93
N PHE A 50 -3.48 7.46 8.27
CA PHE A 50 -3.19 8.36 7.17
C PHE A 50 -2.66 7.59 5.96
N ILE A 51 -2.98 8.10 4.76
CA ILE A 51 -2.39 7.65 3.50
C ILE A 51 -1.78 8.87 2.83
N ASN A 52 -0.47 8.85 2.57
CA ASN A 52 0.27 9.97 1.99
C ASN A 52 0.02 11.30 2.73
N GLY A 53 -0.10 11.26 4.06
CA GLY A 53 -0.36 12.43 4.91
C GLY A 53 -1.83 12.82 5.06
N GLU A 54 -2.75 12.24 4.28
CA GLU A 54 -4.18 12.52 4.40
C GLU A 54 -4.86 11.53 5.35
N ARG A 55 -5.66 12.04 6.29
CA ARG A 55 -6.38 11.22 7.26
C ARG A 55 -7.52 10.45 6.59
N VAL A 56 -7.49 9.12 6.69
CA VAL A 56 -8.48 8.23 6.05
C VAL A 56 -9.33 7.43 7.04
N SER A 57 -8.93 7.38 8.31
CA SER A 57 -9.67 6.67 9.37
C SER A 57 -9.32 7.22 10.74
N ASN A 58 -10.26 7.09 11.68
CA ASN A 58 -10.04 7.39 13.09
C ASN A 58 -9.25 6.31 13.83
N LEU A 59 -9.00 5.15 13.21
CA LEU A 59 -8.27 4.03 13.80
C LEU A 59 -6.87 4.46 14.23
N ARG A 60 -6.53 4.21 15.49
CA ARG A 60 -5.24 4.60 16.11
C ARG A 60 -4.34 3.40 16.36
N ILE A 61 -3.08 3.67 16.65
CA ILE A 61 -2.04 2.65 16.86
C ILE A 61 -2.34 1.72 18.04
N GLU A 62 -2.96 2.23 19.10
CA GLU A 62 -3.28 1.46 20.31
C GLU A 62 -4.35 0.38 20.03
N GLU A 63 -5.23 0.63 19.05
CA GLU A 63 -6.29 -0.30 18.66
C GLU A 63 -5.76 -1.50 17.83
N LEU A 64 -4.51 -1.43 17.37
CA LEU A 64 -3.88 -2.49 16.57
C LEU A 64 -3.23 -3.58 17.42
N GLN A 65 -2.99 -3.34 18.70
CA GLN A 65 -2.33 -4.31 19.60
C GLN A 65 -0.97 -4.79 19.05
N ALA A 66 -0.25 -3.91 18.34
CA ALA A 66 1.00 -4.26 17.67
C ALA A 66 2.14 -4.59 18.65
N GLU A 67 2.11 -4.04 19.87
CA GLU A 67 3.14 -4.23 20.90
C GLU A 67 2.91 -5.48 21.77
N THR A 68 1.69 -6.00 21.81
CA THR A 68 1.30 -7.07 22.76
C THR A 68 1.25 -8.46 22.14
N GLY A 69 1.43 -8.58 20.81
CA GLY A 69 1.30 -9.83 20.08
C GLY A 69 2.64 -10.42 19.66
N ASP A 70 2.68 -11.74 19.49
CA ASP A 70 3.89 -12.47 19.04
C ASP A 70 4.27 -12.14 17.58
N TYR A 71 3.34 -11.58 16.80
CA TYR A 71 3.55 -11.20 15.40
C TYR A 71 2.54 -10.13 14.95
N ILE A 72 2.91 -9.41 13.88
CA ILE A 72 2.04 -8.43 13.21
C ILE A 72 1.46 -9.07 11.95
N LYS A 73 0.14 -9.23 11.87
CA LYS A 73 -0.55 -9.71 10.66
C LYS A 73 -0.80 -8.55 9.71
N PHE A 74 0.04 -8.44 8.68
CA PHE A 74 -0.15 -7.50 7.58
C PHE A 74 -0.94 -8.15 6.43
N ARG A 75 -1.98 -7.47 5.94
CA ARG A 75 -2.77 -7.93 4.78
C ARG A 75 -3.04 -6.82 3.78
N ILE A 76 -2.74 -7.10 2.51
CA ILE A 76 -3.20 -6.33 1.36
C ILE A 76 -4.35 -7.12 0.73
N GLU A 77 -5.49 -6.47 0.50
CA GLU A 77 -6.69 -7.11 -0.03
C GLU A 77 -7.41 -6.16 -1.00
N CYS A 78 -7.99 -6.73 -2.07
CA CYS A 78 -8.97 -6.08 -2.92
C CYS A 78 -10.33 -6.67 -2.55
N ARG A 79 -11.24 -5.86 -1.97
CA ARG A 79 -12.57 -6.35 -1.59
C ARG A 79 -13.47 -6.37 -2.83
N GLU A 80 -14.32 -7.38 -2.94
CA GLU A 80 -15.31 -7.46 -4.02
C GLU A 80 -16.25 -6.25 -4.06
N SER A 81 -16.53 -5.65 -2.90
CA SER A 81 -17.31 -4.42 -2.75
C SER A 81 -16.55 -3.13 -3.12
N SER A 82 -15.30 -3.21 -3.57
CA SER A 82 -14.51 -2.03 -3.93
C SER A 82 -14.96 -1.47 -5.28
N LYS A 83 -15.01 -0.14 -5.42
CA LYS A 83 -15.42 0.56 -6.65
C LYS A 83 -14.73 0.08 -7.93
N HIS A 84 -13.49 -0.40 -7.80
CA HIS A 84 -12.71 -0.99 -8.88
C HIS A 84 -12.22 -2.37 -8.43
N CYS A 85 -13.11 -3.37 -8.50
CA CYS A 85 -12.75 -4.77 -8.26
C CYS A 85 -12.07 -5.34 -9.52
N GLY A 86 -10.92 -5.99 -9.36
CA GLY A 86 -10.09 -6.44 -10.48
C GLY A 86 -8.65 -6.79 -10.13
N GLY A 87 -8.24 -6.56 -8.89
CA GLY A 87 -6.88 -6.83 -8.40
C GLY A 87 -6.03 -5.57 -8.30
N PHE A 88 -4.73 -5.76 -8.07
CA PHE A 88 -3.77 -4.67 -7.99
C PHE A 88 -2.38 -5.19 -8.40
N ASN A 89 -1.55 -4.27 -8.90
CA ASN A 89 -0.14 -4.52 -9.17
C ASN A 89 0.69 -4.04 -7.98
N LEU A 90 1.58 -4.90 -7.47
CA LEU A 90 2.62 -4.54 -6.51
C LEU A 90 3.97 -4.54 -7.23
N PHE A 91 4.72 -3.46 -7.04
CA PHE A 91 6.09 -3.36 -7.51
C PHE A 91 7.00 -3.31 -6.29
N GLY A 92 8.00 -4.19 -6.27
CA GLY A 92 9.09 -4.16 -5.31
C GLY A 92 10.37 -3.69 -5.99
N GLU A 93 11.52 -4.10 -5.47
CA GLU A 93 12.81 -3.85 -6.08
C GLU A 93 12.84 -4.28 -7.56
N LYS A 94 13.55 -3.50 -8.39
CA LYS A 94 13.74 -3.74 -9.83
C LYS A 94 12.45 -3.73 -10.67
N ALA A 95 11.43 -3.00 -10.24
CA ALA A 95 10.24 -2.72 -11.04
C ALA A 95 9.60 -1.38 -10.67
N GLY A 96 8.96 -0.70 -11.63
CA GLY A 96 8.30 0.56 -11.34
C GLY A 96 9.26 1.75 -11.23
N ASP A 97 8.89 2.72 -10.40
CA ASP A 97 9.68 3.95 -10.18
C ASP A 97 10.42 3.96 -8.83
N TYR A 98 10.18 2.96 -7.98
CA TYR A 98 10.72 2.91 -6.63
C TYR A 98 11.41 1.57 -6.41
N ASP A 99 12.73 1.58 -6.35
CA ASP A 99 13.55 0.40 -6.09
C ASP A 99 13.57 0.08 -4.60
N GLN A 100 12.43 -0.34 -4.05
CA GLN A 100 12.33 -0.71 -2.65
C GLN A 100 11.31 -1.83 -2.41
N PRO A 101 11.52 -2.67 -1.37
CA PRO A 101 10.52 -3.62 -0.92
C PRO A 101 9.39 -2.91 -0.16
N ILE A 102 8.45 -3.69 0.37
CA ILE A 102 7.51 -3.18 1.38
C ILE A 102 8.29 -2.93 2.67
N ILE A 103 8.30 -1.68 3.12
CA ILE A 103 8.92 -1.28 4.39
C ILE A 103 7.84 -1.22 5.46
N LEU A 104 8.04 -1.99 6.52
CA LEU A 104 7.22 -1.95 7.74
C LEU A 104 8.10 -1.45 8.86
N THR A 105 7.73 -0.31 9.44
CA THR A 105 8.42 0.28 10.58
C THR A 105 7.46 0.36 11.74
N LEU A 106 7.87 -0.19 12.88
CA LEU A 106 7.26 0.07 14.18
C LEU A 106 8.30 0.86 14.99
N GLY A 107 7.97 2.11 15.29
CA GLY A 107 8.83 3.01 16.07
C GLY A 107 8.13 3.42 17.36
N HIS A 108 8.93 3.77 18.36
CA HIS A 108 8.50 4.35 19.63
C HIS A 108 8.77 5.85 19.63
#